data_AF-A0A954K7F7-F1
#
_entry.id   AF-A0A954K7F7-F1
#
_cell.length_a   1.000
_cell.length_b   1.000
_cell.length_c   1.000
_cell.angle_alpha   90.00
_cell.angle_beta   90.00
_cell.angle_gamma   90.00
#
_symmetry.space_group_name_H-M   'P 1'
#
loop_
_entity.id
_entity.type
_entity.pdbx_description
1 polymer ?
#
loop_
_entity_poly.entity_id
_entity_poly.type
_entity_poly.pdbx_seq_one_letter_code
_entity_poly.pdbx_strand_id
1 'polypeptide(L)'
;MHFLIPLLCLFLITSVSHAAEKPTTAAQSFRSGVVLTFDDRYVDQWVQQIPLFKKYDAHATFFVDHFYKLKPAQIAGLKKLQDAGHAIGSHSVNHIKAVDYVRTKGMKAYLQNEIDPSVKRLTEAGFPPTAFAYPNSSRSEEIDTALLKTFRHLRG
;
A
#
# COMPACT_ATOMS: atom_id res chain seq x y z
N MET A 1 82.94 -27.89 -31.42
CA MET A 1 82.06 -28.13 -30.27
C MET A 1 81.44 -26.80 -29.86
N HIS A 2 80.12 -26.67 -30.09
CA HIS A 2 79.15 -25.68 -29.61
C HIS A 2 79.63 -24.23 -29.31
N PHE A 3 79.39 -23.32 -30.26
CA PHE A 3 79.28 -21.88 -29.97
C PHE A 3 77.80 -21.52 -29.79
N LEU A 4 77.46 -21.09 -28.58
CA LEU A 4 76.13 -20.70 -28.13
C LEU A 4 75.79 -19.29 -28.63
N ILE A 5 74.69 -19.13 -29.38
CA ILE A 5 74.11 -17.82 -29.72
C ILE A 5 73.18 -17.42 -28.56
N PRO A 6 73.37 -16.27 -27.88
CA PRO A 6 72.41 -15.82 -26.88
C PRO A 6 71.19 -15.23 -27.59
N LEU A 7 70.05 -15.90 -27.42
CA LEU A 7 68.74 -15.46 -27.87
C LEU A 7 68.32 -14.23 -27.02
N LEU A 8 68.42 -13.04 -27.60
CA LEU A 8 67.96 -11.80 -26.99
C LEU A 8 66.42 -11.78 -27.01
N CYS A 9 65.78 -12.27 -25.95
CA CYS A 9 64.34 -12.19 -25.76
C CYS A 9 63.92 -10.74 -25.50
N LEU A 10 63.45 -10.06 -26.55
CA LEU A 10 62.81 -8.76 -26.48
C LEU A 10 61.43 -8.90 -25.81
N PHE A 11 61.34 -8.62 -24.51
CA PHE A 11 60.06 -8.55 -23.79
C PHE A 11 59.32 -7.26 -24.18
N LEU A 12 58.36 -7.38 -25.11
CA LEU A 12 57.35 -6.37 -25.38
C LEU A 12 56.35 -6.34 -24.21
N ILE A 13 56.53 -5.39 -23.29
CA ILE A 13 55.55 -5.13 -22.23
C ILE A 13 54.40 -4.34 -22.87
N THR A 14 53.33 -5.03 -23.25
CA THR A 14 52.06 -4.39 -23.59
C THR A 14 51.35 -4.00 -22.29
N SER A 15 51.25 -2.70 -22.03
CA SER A 15 50.42 -2.18 -20.94
C SER A 15 48.95 -2.41 -21.29
N VAL A 16 48.37 -3.49 -20.76
CA VAL A 16 46.91 -3.67 -20.79
C VAL A 16 46.31 -2.69 -19.79
N SER A 17 45.74 -1.59 -20.29
CA SER A 17 44.89 -0.73 -19.49
C SER A 17 43.70 -1.54 -19.01
N HIS A 18 43.67 -1.89 -17.72
CA HIS A 18 42.46 -2.40 -17.07
C HIS A 18 41.40 -1.31 -17.16
N ALA A 19 40.40 -1.52 -18.02
CA ALA A 19 39.17 -0.77 -17.94
C ALA A 19 38.56 -1.07 -16.56
N ALA A 20 38.54 -0.09 -15.67
CA ALA A 20 37.89 -0.23 -14.39
C ALA A 20 36.43 -0.64 -14.62
N GLU A 21 36.06 -1.84 -14.16
CA GLU A 21 34.65 -2.23 -14.12
C GLU A 21 33.91 -1.18 -13.29
N LYS A 22 32.88 -0.56 -13.89
CA LYS A 22 31.98 0.32 -13.15
C LYS A 22 31.42 -0.49 -11.98
N PRO A 23 31.44 0.04 -10.73
CA PRO A 23 30.90 -0.69 -9.60
C PRO A 23 29.43 -0.98 -9.86
N THR A 24 29.11 -2.27 -9.99
CA THR A 24 27.74 -2.77 -10.07
C THR A 24 27.01 -2.28 -8.83
N THR A 25 25.98 -1.47 -9.02
CA THR A 25 25.12 -0.95 -7.95
C THR A 25 24.71 -2.13 -7.07
N ALA A 26 25.11 -2.12 -5.80
CA ALA A 26 24.74 -3.17 -4.86
C ALA A 26 23.21 -3.36 -4.91
N ALA A 27 22.76 -4.57 -5.21
CA ALA A 27 21.34 -4.88 -5.32
C ALA A 27 20.65 -4.45 -4.02
N GLN A 28 19.71 -3.52 -4.13
CA GLN A 28 18.98 -3.02 -2.97
C GLN A 28 18.21 -4.19 -2.35
N SER A 29 18.62 -4.61 -1.15
CA SER A 29 17.98 -5.70 -0.43
C SER A 29 16.62 -5.21 0.10
N PHE A 30 15.54 -5.65 -0.55
CA PHE A 30 14.19 -5.43 -0.04
C PHE A 30 13.89 -6.50 1.02
N ARG A 31 13.49 -6.06 2.22
CA ARG A 31 12.94 -6.97 3.23
C ARG A 31 11.49 -7.26 2.86
N SER A 32 11.12 -8.54 2.86
CA SER A 32 9.73 -8.96 2.73
C SER A 32 8.89 -8.40 3.88
N GLY A 33 7.62 -8.13 3.62
CA GLY A 33 6.69 -7.61 4.61
C GLY A 33 5.27 -8.11 4.36
N VAL A 34 4.46 -8.08 5.43
CA VAL A 34 3.03 -8.41 5.39
C VAL A 34 2.24 -7.19 5.84
N VAL A 35 1.16 -6.87 5.14
CA VAL A 35 0.22 -5.82 5.53
C VAL A 35 -1.08 -6.50 5.97
N LEU A 36 -1.51 -6.21 7.20
CA LEU A 36 -2.76 -6.72 7.74
C LEU A 36 -3.87 -5.70 7.47
N THR A 37 -4.97 -6.17 6.86
CA THR A 37 -6.14 -5.33 6.57
C THR A 37 -7.42 -6.05 6.92
N PHE A 38 -8.39 -5.31 7.43
CA PHE A 38 -9.72 -5.83 7.75
C PHE A 38 -10.77 -4.87 7.21
N ASP A 39 -11.86 -5.41 6.66
CA ASP A 39 -12.88 -4.63 5.97
C ASP A 39 -14.21 -4.67 6.71
N ASP A 40 -15.08 -3.72 6.33
CA ASP A 40 -16.44 -3.50 6.82
C ASP A 40 -16.50 -2.72 8.12
N ARG A 41 -17.18 -3.23 9.15
CA ARG A 41 -17.55 -2.45 10.34
C ARG A 41 -17.73 -3.30 11.57
N TYR A 42 -16.93 -4.34 11.70
CA TYR A 42 -16.88 -5.22 12.88
C TYR A 42 -16.09 -4.57 14.02
N VAL A 43 -16.35 -3.29 14.29
CA VAL A 43 -15.52 -2.44 15.16
C VAL A 43 -15.41 -3.01 16.57
N ASP A 44 -16.51 -3.54 17.10
CA ASP A 44 -16.53 -4.10 18.45
C ASP A 44 -15.59 -5.31 18.55
N GLN A 45 -15.59 -6.18 17.53
CA GLN A 45 -14.68 -7.33 17.43
C GLN A 45 -13.23 -6.89 17.21
N TRP A 46 -12.99 -5.89 16.37
CA TRP A 46 -11.64 -5.36 16.12
C TRP A 46 -11.01 -4.80 17.39
N VAL A 47 -11.76 -4.02 18.17
CA VAL A 47 -11.28 -3.45 19.44
C VAL A 47 -10.88 -4.56 20.43
N GLN A 48 -11.58 -5.69 20.45
CA GLN A 48 -11.21 -6.84 21.29
C GLN A 48 -9.85 -7.45 20.90
N GLN A 49 -9.38 -7.25 19.67
CA GLN A 49 -8.10 -7.79 19.20
C GLN A 49 -6.90 -6.86 19.44
N ILE A 50 -7.10 -5.64 19.95
CA ILE A 50 -5.99 -4.72 20.28
C ILE A 50 -4.88 -5.38 21.12
N PRO A 51 -5.19 -6.17 22.18
CA PRO A 51 -4.15 -6.86 22.95
C PRO A 51 -3.31 -7.84 22.12
N LEU A 52 -3.93 -8.50 21.13
CA LEU A 52 -3.24 -9.45 20.25
C LEU A 52 -2.26 -8.72 19.32
N PHE A 53 -2.70 -7.62 18.70
CA PHE A 53 -1.82 -6.81 17.86
C PHE A 53 -0.65 -6.24 18.66
N LYS A 54 -0.91 -5.72 19.87
CA LYS A 54 0.13 -5.21 20.77
C LYS A 54 1.13 -6.29 21.18
N LYS A 55 0.69 -7.53 21.42
CA LYS A 55 1.58 -8.66 21.77
C LYS A 55 2.65 -8.91 20.70
N TYR A 56 2.32 -8.69 19.43
CA TYR A 56 3.19 -8.99 18.29
C TYR A 56 3.75 -7.74 17.61
N ASP A 57 3.59 -6.55 18.21
CA ASP A 57 3.98 -5.27 17.60
C ASP A 57 3.44 -5.10 16.17
N ALA A 58 2.20 -5.58 15.96
CA ALA A 58 1.59 -5.63 14.65
C ALA A 58 0.66 -4.44 14.44
N HIS A 59 0.75 -3.83 13.25
CA HIS A 59 -0.13 -2.76 12.82
C HIS A 59 -1.08 -3.25 11.72
N ALA A 60 -2.32 -2.77 11.74
CA ALA A 60 -3.33 -3.10 10.76
C ALA A 60 -4.02 -1.85 10.21
N THR A 61 -4.63 -1.99 9.03
CA THR A 61 -5.56 -0.99 8.48
C THR A 61 -6.99 -1.54 8.52
N PHE A 62 -7.91 -0.79 9.09
CA PHE A 62 -9.33 -1.14 9.15
C PHE A 62 -10.10 -0.26 8.16
N PHE A 63 -10.63 -0.86 7.09
CA PHE A 63 -11.37 -0.16 6.04
C PHE A 63 -12.85 -0.15 6.35
N VAL A 64 -13.41 1.05 6.55
CA VAL A 64 -14.78 1.22 7.05
C VAL A 64 -15.76 1.55 5.94
N ASP A 65 -16.79 0.71 5.81
CA ASP A 65 -17.95 0.95 4.95
C ASP A 65 -19.10 1.57 5.79
N HIS A 66 -20.11 2.14 5.13
CA HIS A 66 -21.36 2.54 5.78
C HIS A 66 -21.18 3.32 7.08
N PHE A 67 -20.20 4.21 7.12
CA PHE A 67 -19.83 4.95 8.33
C PHE A 67 -21.04 5.65 8.98
N TYR A 68 -21.99 6.11 8.17
CA TYR A 68 -23.24 6.74 8.60
C TYR A 68 -24.16 5.84 9.45
N LYS A 69 -23.94 4.52 9.49
CA LYS A 69 -24.67 3.56 10.33
C LYS A 69 -23.96 3.26 11.65
N LEU A 70 -22.74 3.76 11.86
CA LEU A 70 -22.00 3.50 13.10
C LEU A 70 -22.64 4.24 14.27
N LYS A 71 -22.75 3.53 15.39
CA LYS A 71 -23.14 4.13 16.67
C LYS A 71 -21.99 4.95 17.24
N PRO A 72 -22.25 5.95 18.11
CA PRO A 72 -21.20 6.71 18.77
C PRO A 72 -20.15 5.84 19.48
N ALA A 73 -20.56 4.74 20.10
CA ALA A 73 -19.65 3.78 20.73
C ALA A 73 -18.70 3.10 19.74
N GLN A 74 -19.16 2.82 18.51
CA GLN A 74 -18.31 2.25 17.45
C GLN A 74 -17.35 3.29 16.90
N ILE A 75 -17.77 4.55 16.73
CA ILE A 75 -16.86 5.65 16.36
C ILE A 75 -15.76 5.82 17.42
N ALA A 76 -16.12 5.78 18.70
CA ALA A 76 -15.14 5.75 19.79
C ALA A 76 -14.23 4.50 19.75
N GLY A 77 -14.76 3.36 19.30
CA GLY A 77 -13.98 2.15 19.04
C GLY A 77 -12.93 2.33 17.94
N LEU A 78 -13.29 2.98 16.83
CA LEU A 78 -12.34 3.35 15.77
C LEU A 78 -11.24 4.27 16.32
N LYS A 79 -11.59 5.21 17.22
CA LYS A 79 -10.60 6.05 17.89
C LYS A 79 -9.64 5.24 18.76
N LYS A 80 -10.13 4.25 19.51
CA LYS A 80 -9.27 3.32 20.28
C LYS A 80 -8.31 2.54 19.38
N LEU A 81 -8.76 2.08 18.21
CA LEU A 81 -7.88 1.41 17.22
C LEU A 81 -6.80 2.37 16.72
N GLN A 82 -7.16 3.62 16.37
CA GLN A 82 -6.22 4.65 15.95
C GLN A 82 -5.18 4.96 17.05
N ASP A 83 -5.64 5.13 18.29
CA ASP A 83 -4.77 5.43 19.44
C ASP A 83 -3.85 4.24 19.81
N ALA A 84 -4.23 3.02 19.43
CA ALA A 84 -3.39 1.82 19.51
C ALA A 84 -2.38 1.69 18.35
N GLY A 85 -2.30 2.68 17.45
CA GLY A 85 -1.35 2.72 16.34
C GLY A 85 -1.85 2.07 15.05
N HIS A 86 -3.14 1.74 14.94
CA HIS A 86 -3.73 1.21 13.70
C HIS A 86 -4.21 2.34 12.78
N ALA A 87 -4.32 2.04 11.48
CA ALA A 87 -4.86 2.97 10.49
C ALA A 87 -6.35 2.71 10.25
N ILE A 88 -7.10 3.78 9.99
CA ILE A 88 -8.49 3.72 9.54
C ILE A 88 -8.54 4.17 8.07
N GLY A 89 -9.10 3.33 7.21
CA GLY A 89 -9.24 3.57 5.76
C GLY A 89 -10.70 3.62 5.32
N SER A 90 -10.94 4.00 4.06
CA SER A 90 -12.28 4.02 3.47
C SER A 90 -12.62 2.72 2.75
N HIS A 91 -13.84 2.20 2.96
CA HIS A 91 -14.39 1.08 2.21
C HIS A 91 -15.69 1.47 1.48
N SER A 92 -15.72 2.67 0.90
CA SER A 92 -16.88 3.33 0.26
C SER A 92 -18.02 3.69 1.22
N VAL A 93 -19.10 4.29 0.71
CA VAL A 93 -20.29 4.62 1.52
C VAL A 93 -21.18 3.39 1.70
N ASN A 94 -21.49 2.65 0.64
CA ASN A 94 -22.54 1.62 0.66
C ASN A 94 -22.04 0.22 0.30
N HIS A 95 -20.72 0.00 0.25
CA HIS A 95 -20.13 -1.30 -0.10
C HIS A 95 -20.62 -1.80 -1.49
N ILE A 96 -20.57 -0.91 -2.48
CA ILE A 96 -21.00 -1.24 -3.86
C ILE A 96 -19.78 -1.54 -4.74
N LYS A 97 -19.90 -2.58 -5.57
CA LYS A 97 -18.92 -2.93 -6.60
C LYS A 97 -18.67 -1.76 -7.54
N ALA A 98 -17.44 -1.23 -7.54
CA ALA A 98 -17.12 -0.01 -8.27
C ALA A 98 -17.30 -0.18 -9.78
N VAL A 99 -16.87 -1.32 -10.35
CA VAL A 99 -17.00 -1.58 -11.80
C VAL A 99 -18.46 -1.59 -12.23
N ASP A 100 -19.34 -2.24 -11.46
CA ASP A 100 -20.77 -2.31 -11.76
C ASP A 100 -21.43 -0.93 -11.65
N TYR A 101 -21.08 -0.17 -10.61
CA TYR A 101 -21.60 1.18 -10.42
C TYR A 101 -21.16 2.10 -11.56
N VAL A 102 -19.86 2.14 -11.87
CA VAL A 102 -19.31 3.01 -12.91
C VAL A 102 -19.86 2.66 -14.28
N ARG A 103 -19.99 1.36 -14.59
CA ARG A 103 -20.62 0.91 -15.86
C ARG A 103 -22.06 1.40 -16.01
N THR A 104 -22.83 1.44 -14.92
CA THR A 104 -24.28 1.74 -14.98
C THR A 104 -24.61 3.21 -14.74
N LYS A 105 -23.81 3.92 -13.95
CA LYS A 105 -24.08 5.29 -13.48
C LYS A 105 -22.95 6.29 -13.79
N GLY A 106 -21.79 5.81 -14.23
CA GLY A 106 -20.63 6.62 -14.58
C GLY A 106 -19.68 6.93 -13.41
N MET A 107 -18.43 7.25 -13.75
CA MET A 107 -17.36 7.57 -12.80
C MET A 107 -17.71 8.73 -11.88
N LYS A 108 -18.24 9.83 -12.45
CA LYS A 108 -18.59 11.02 -11.68
C LYS A 108 -19.59 10.71 -10.57
N ALA A 109 -20.63 9.93 -10.89
CA ALA A 109 -21.62 9.52 -9.91
C ALA A 109 -21.02 8.61 -8.84
N TYR A 110 -20.10 7.71 -9.21
CA TYR A 110 -19.40 6.87 -8.23
C TYR A 110 -18.59 7.71 -7.23
N LEU A 111 -17.79 8.66 -7.73
CA LEU A 111 -17.01 9.57 -6.85
C LEU A 111 -17.92 10.36 -5.91
N GLN A 112 -18.95 11.01 -6.46
CA GLN A 112 -19.85 11.88 -5.70
C GLN A 112 -20.72 11.14 -4.68
N ASN A 113 -21.10 9.88 -4.96
CA ASN A 113 -22.05 9.14 -4.12
C ASN A 113 -21.35 8.15 -3.18
N GLU A 114 -20.21 7.57 -3.56
CA GLU A 114 -19.55 6.50 -2.82
C GLU A 114 -18.18 6.89 -2.24
N ILE A 115 -17.48 7.87 -2.82
CA ILE A 115 -16.12 8.22 -2.39
C ILE A 115 -16.13 9.50 -1.57
N ASP A 116 -16.56 10.62 -2.14
CA ASP A 116 -16.53 11.93 -1.48
C ASP A 116 -17.27 11.92 -0.14
N PRO A 117 -18.48 11.33 -0.02
CA PRO A 117 -19.20 11.31 1.25
C PRO A 117 -18.60 10.31 2.26
N SER A 118 -17.83 9.32 1.82
CA SER A 118 -17.07 8.42 2.71
C SER A 118 -15.87 9.15 3.29
N VAL A 119 -15.06 9.78 2.43
CA VAL A 119 -13.89 10.59 2.81
C VAL A 119 -14.30 11.73 3.75
N LYS A 120 -15.37 12.47 3.41
CA LYS A 120 -15.88 13.57 4.23
C LYS A 120 -16.22 13.10 5.64
N ARG A 121 -17.05 12.07 5.80
CA ARG A 121 -17.50 11.60 7.12
C ARG A 121 -16.36 11.04 7.97
N LEU A 122 -15.46 10.27 7.35
CA LEU A 122 -14.28 9.76 8.04
C LEU A 122 -13.38 10.91 8.51
N THR A 123 -13.12 11.90 7.65
CA THR A 123 -12.33 13.09 7.98
C THR A 123 -12.96 13.89 9.11
N GLU A 124 -14.26 14.18 9.03
CA GLU A 124 -15.00 14.91 10.07
C GLU A 124 -15.01 14.19 11.43
N ALA A 125 -14.90 12.86 11.42
CA ALA A 125 -14.77 12.05 12.63
C ALA A 125 -13.33 11.91 13.14
N GLY A 126 -12.34 12.57 12.51
CA GLY A 126 -10.93 12.52 12.91
C GLY A 126 -10.10 11.40 12.26
N PHE A 127 -10.61 10.80 11.18
CA PHE A 127 -9.97 9.70 10.45
C PHE A 127 -9.75 10.07 8.97
N PRO A 128 -8.93 11.06 8.61
CA PRO A 128 -8.69 11.40 7.21
C PRO A 128 -8.08 10.21 6.46
N PRO A 129 -8.83 9.51 5.58
CA PRO A 129 -8.41 8.21 5.07
C PRO A 129 -7.41 8.39 3.93
N THR A 130 -6.20 7.85 4.07
CA THR A 130 -5.18 7.87 3.00
C THR A 130 -5.21 6.62 2.12
N ALA A 131 -5.97 5.59 2.51
CA ALA A 131 -6.07 4.33 1.80
C ALA A 131 -7.53 3.96 1.58
N PHE A 132 -7.78 3.25 0.48
CA PHE A 132 -9.09 2.73 0.11
C PHE A 132 -9.01 1.25 -0.25
N ALA A 133 -10.00 0.49 0.23
CA ALA A 133 -10.22 -0.89 -0.18
C ALA A 133 -11.48 -0.97 -1.04
N TYR A 134 -11.42 -1.67 -2.17
CA TYR A 134 -12.59 -1.88 -3.03
C TYR A 134 -13.54 -2.91 -2.43
N PRO A 135 -14.85 -2.61 -2.31
CA PRO A 135 -15.86 -3.62 -2.05
C PRO A 135 -15.78 -4.74 -3.09
N ASN A 136 -15.73 -5.99 -2.60
CA ASN A 136 -15.59 -7.20 -3.41
C ASN A 136 -14.42 -7.18 -4.42
N SER A 137 -13.34 -6.45 -4.14
CA SER A 137 -12.19 -6.33 -5.04
C SER A 137 -12.53 -5.81 -6.44
N SER A 138 -13.71 -5.19 -6.59
CA SER A 138 -14.24 -4.76 -7.89
C SER A 138 -13.56 -3.46 -8.31
N ARG A 139 -12.52 -3.58 -9.14
CA ARG A 139 -11.70 -2.45 -9.62
C ARG A 139 -11.39 -2.55 -11.11
N SER A 140 -10.99 -1.42 -11.69
CA SER A 140 -10.41 -1.30 -13.03
C SER A 140 -9.32 -0.22 -13.02
N GLU A 141 -8.43 -0.22 -14.02
CA GLU A 141 -7.37 0.79 -14.13
C GLU A 141 -7.92 2.23 -14.24
N GLU A 142 -9.06 2.40 -14.91
CA GLU A 142 -9.76 3.69 -15.00
C GLU A 142 -10.20 4.18 -13.62
N ILE A 143 -10.80 3.29 -12.81
CA ILE A 143 -11.26 3.63 -11.46
C ILE A 143 -10.06 3.85 -10.53
N ASP A 144 -9.01 3.03 -10.65
CA ASP A 144 -7.78 3.22 -9.90
C ASP A 144 -7.17 4.60 -10.15
N THR A 145 -7.07 5.01 -11.41
CA THR A 145 -6.56 6.32 -11.80
C THR A 145 -7.40 7.46 -11.22
N ALA A 146 -8.73 7.29 -11.15
CA ALA A 146 -9.61 8.27 -10.53
C ALA A 146 -9.41 8.32 -9.00
N LEU A 147 -9.37 7.17 -8.33
CA LEU A 147 -9.25 7.08 -6.86
C LEU A 147 -7.86 7.47 -6.34
N LEU A 148 -6.80 7.28 -7.12
CA LEU A 148 -5.43 7.70 -6.75
C LEU A 148 -5.26 9.21 -6.66
N LYS A 149 -6.23 10.01 -7.13
CA LYS A 149 -6.27 11.46 -6.90
C LYS A 149 -6.70 11.81 -5.46
N THR A 150 -7.34 10.86 -4.77
CA THR A 150 -7.88 11.04 -3.42
C THR A 150 -7.10 10.20 -2.39
N PHE A 151 -6.73 8.97 -2.76
CA PHE A 151 -6.05 8.03 -1.88
C PHE A 151 -4.63 7.75 -2.34
N ARG A 152 -3.72 7.53 -1.39
CA ARG A 152 -2.33 7.14 -1.65
C ARG A 152 -2.18 5.65 -1.95
N HIS A 153 -3.07 4.82 -1.40
CA HIS A 153 -3.03 3.36 -1.56
C HIS A 153 -4.41 2.81 -1.88
N LEU A 154 -4.46 1.88 -2.84
CA LEU A 154 -5.67 1.15 -3.21
C LEU A 154 -5.46 -0.35 -2.99
N ARG A 155 -6.45 -1.02 -2.41
CA ARG A 155 -6.46 -2.47 -2.26
C ARG A 155 -7.65 -3.06 -3.00
N GLY A 156 -7.35 -3.90 -4.00
CA GLY A 156 -8.31 -4.72 -4.73
C GLY A 156 -8.48 -6.02 -4.01
#